data_AF-A0A2H6N972-F1
#
_entry.id   AF-A0A2H6N972-F1
#
_cell.length_a   1.000
_cell.length_b   1.000
_cell.length_c   1.000
_cell.angle_alpha   90.00
_cell.angle_beta   90.00
_cell.angle_gamma   90.00
#
_symmetry.space_group_name_H-M   'P 1'
#
loop_
_entity.id
_entity.type
_entity.pdbx_description
1 polymer ?
#
loop_
_entity_poly.entity_id
_entity_poly.type
_entity_poly.pdbx_seq_one_letter_code
_entity_poly.pdbx_strand_id
1 'polypeptide(L)'
;YILHGDKLQAANTVYSNVKPHDECIHLLHRHLGHINFKMLTQTVKLSEGVKLKPCSKYLNCNVCKQVKSKVIPANRLNGLKNREPLEIVFANLIGSMKPSLG
;
A
#
# COMPACT_ATOMS: atom_id res chain seq x y z
N TYR A 1 -14.26 -31.02 -5.00
CA TYR A 1 -12.93 -31.28 -4.40
C TYR A 1 -12.66 -30.25 -3.33
N ILE A 2 -12.61 -30.69 -2.09
CA ILE A 2 -12.37 -29.86 -0.91
C ILE A 2 -10.87 -29.66 -0.81
N LEU A 3 -10.40 -28.41 -0.95
CA LEU A 3 -8.99 -28.08 -0.72
C LEU A 3 -8.84 -27.64 0.73
N HIS A 4 -8.74 -28.64 1.60
CA HIS A 4 -8.30 -28.50 2.99
C HIS A 4 -6.83 -28.05 3.06
N GLY A 5 -6.53 -27.24 4.07
CA GLY A 5 -5.26 -27.34 4.80
C GLY A 5 -4.12 -26.39 4.41
N ASP A 6 -3.64 -26.45 3.17
CA ASP A 6 -2.19 -26.24 3.01
C ASP A 6 -1.73 -24.83 2.66
N LYS A 7 -2.65 -23.88 2.37
CA LYS A 7 -2.27 -22.51 1.99
C LYS A 7 -2.25 -21.48 3.11
N LEU A 8 -2.70 -21.82 4.32
CA LEU A 8 -2.76 -20.86 5.42
C LEU A 8 -1.39 -20.61 6.08
N GLN A 9 -0.42 -21.52 5.95
CA GLN A 9 0.87 -21.38 6.63
C GLN A 9 1.85 -20.42 5.93
N ALA A 10 1.79 -20.30 4.59
CA ALA A 10 2.79 -19.51 3.84
C ALA A 10 2.65 -17.98 4.01
N ALA A 11 1.50 -17.48 4.47
CA ALA A 11 1.32 -16.04 4.73
C ALA A 11 1.85 -15.62 6.12
N ASN A 12 1.99 -16.57 7.05
CA ASN A 12 2.34 -16.29 8.45
C ASN A 12 3.86 -16.26 8.70
N THR A 13 4.69 -16.67 7.73
CA THR A 13 6.16 -16.75 7.91
C THR A 13 6.91 -15.46 7.57
N VAL A 14 6.26 -14.47 6.92
CA VAL A 14 6.89 -13.18 6.56
C VAL A 14 6.67 -12.09 7.62
N TYR A 15 5.72 -12.27 8.53
CA TYR A 15 5.45 -11.35 9.64
C TYR A 15 5.64 -12.10 10.95
N SER A 16 6.47 -11.53 11.82
CA SER A 16 6.74 -11.98 13.19
C SER A 16 5.49 -12.61 13.83
N ASN A 17 5.68 -13.75 14.50
CA ASN A 17 4.69 -14.57 15.23
C ASN A 17 3.79 -13.75 16.18
N VAL A 18 2.85 -13.00 15.64
CA VAL A 18 1.76 -12.34 16.35
C VAL A 18 0.53 -13.17 16.00
N LYS A 19 -0.15 -13.71 17.03
CA LYS A 19 -1.40 -14.46 16.85
C LYS A 19 -2.28 -13.75 15.81
N PRO A 20 -2.83 -14.48 14.82
CA PRO A 20 -3.62 -13.87 13.78
C PRO A 20 -4.83 -13.17 14.43
N HIS A 21 -5.04 -11.92 14.03
CA HIS A 21 -6.04 -11.04 14.59
C HIS A 21 -7.43 -11.35 13.98
N ASP A 22 -7.85 -12.61 14.09
CA ASP A 22 -9.01 -13.19 13.38
C ASP A 22 -10.35 -12.91 14.07
N GLU A 23 -10.34 -12.39 15.30
CA GLU A 23 -11.56 -12.08 16.08
C GLU A 23 -11.70 -10.59 16.41
N CYS A 24 -10.95 -9.72 15.72
CA CYS A 24 -10.98 -8.29 15.96
C CYS A 24 -11.12 -7.48 14.66
N ILE A 25 -11.03 -6.16 14.78
CA ILE A 25 -11.24 -5.19 13.69
C ILE A 25 -10.39 -5.46 12.44
N HIS A 26 -9.27 -6.18 12.58
CA HIS A 26 -8.41 -6.61 11.48
C HIS A 26 -9.06 -7.61 10.53
N LEU A 27 -9.96 -8.46 11.03
CA LEU A 27 -10.75 -9.36 10.18
C LEU A 27 -11.63 -8.55 9.24
N LEU A 28 -12.38 -7.58 9.77
CA LEU A 28 -13.20 -6.68 8.97
C LEU A 28 -12.36 -5.84 8.01
N HIS A 29 -11.21 -5.35 8.47
CA HIS A 29 -10.26 -4.65 7.61
C HIS A 29 -9.85 -5.50 6.42
N ARG A 30 -9.57 -6.79 6.60
CA ARG A 30 -9.22 -7.69 5.49
C ARG A 30 -10.43 -8.02 4.60
N HIS A 31 -11.57 -8.35 5.18
CA HIS A 31 -12.76 -8.77 4.43
C HIS A 31 -13.42 -7.65 3.63
N LEU A 32 -13.39 -6.42 4.15
CA LEU A 32 -14.04 -5.27 3.52
C LEU A 32 -13.11 -4.49 2.58
N GLY A 33 -11.95 -5.05 2.22
CA GLY A 33 -11.06 -4.44 1.23
C GLY A 33 -10.14 -3.36 1.78
N HIS A 34 -9.58 -3.57 2.97
CA HIS A 34 -8.59 -2.69 3.59
C HIS A 34 -9.08 -1.28 3.94
N ILE A 35 -10.37 -1.14 4.27
CA ILE A 35 -10.98 0.12 4.74
C ILE A 35 -10.22 0.67 5.96
N ASN A 36 -10.17 1.99 6.07
CA ASN A 36 -9.56 2.66 7.21
C ASN A 36 -10.17 2.17 8.54
N PHE A 37 -9.31 1.78 9.49
CA PHE A 37 -9.71 1.34 10.82
C PHE A 37 -10.63 2.33 11.56
N LYS A 38 -10.48 3.64 11.34
CA LYS A 38 -11.37 4.65 11.94
C LYS A 38 -12.81 4.49 11.45
N MET A 39 -12.99 4.28 10.14
CA MET A 39 -14.32 4.06 9.57
C MET A 39 -14.90 2.73 10.00
N LEU A 40 -14.10 1.66 10.01
CA LEU A 40 -14.55 0.35 10.49
C LEU A 40 -15.02 0.42 11.94
N THR A 41 -14.30 1.13 12.81
CA THR A 41 -14.71 1.33 14.20
C THR A 41 -16.05 2.07 14.30
N GLN A 42 -16.30 3.05 13.44
CA GLN A 42 -17.60 3.74 13.39
C GLN A 42 -18.70 2.81 12.86
N THR A 43 -18.45 2.03 11.81
CA THR A 43 -19.40 1.06 11.27
C THR A 43 -19.77 0.00 12.30
N VAL A 44 -18.80 -0.52 13.04
CA VAL A 44 -19.03 -1.52 14.10
C VAL A 44 -19.86 -0.95 15.25
N LYS A 45 -19.66 0.33 15.62
CA LYS A 45 -20.49 1.01 16.62
C LYS A 45 -21.94 1.17 16.21
N LEU A 46 -22.21 1.26 14.90
CA LEU A 46 -23.55 1.44 14.34
C LEU A 46 -24.22 0.11 13.98
N SER A 47 -23.45 -0.98 13.89
CA SER A 47 -23.98 -2.31 13.58
C SER A 47 -24.40 -3.04 14.86
N GLU A 48 -25.69 -3.33 14.99
CA GLU A 48 -26.18 -4.24 16.02
C GLU A 48 -25.75 -5.68 15.67
N GLY A 49 -25.07 -6.35 16.60
CA GLY A 49 -24.72 -7.79 16.49
C GLY A 49 -23.26 -8.13 16.18
N VAL A 50 -22.42 -7.16 15.80
CA VAL A 50 -21.00 -7.42 15.53
C VAL A 50 -20.19 -7.40 16.83
N LYS A 51 -19.96 -8.58 17.42
CA LYS A 51 -19.12 -8.75 18.62
C LYS A 51 -17.67 -8.99 18.23
N LEU A 52 -16.85 -7.94 18.20
CA LEU A 52 -15.40 -8.04 17.99
C LEU A 52 -14.65 -7.87 19.30
N LYS A 53 -13.55 -8.61 19.46
CA LYS A 53 -12.63 -8.38 20.58
C LYS A 53 -11.95 -7.03 20.42
N PRO A 54 -11.86 -6.21 21.49
CA PRO A 54 -11.14 -4.94 21.43
C PRO A 54 -9.67 -5.22 21.13
N CYS A 55 -9.13 -4.52 20.14
CA CYS A 55 -7.73 -4.63 19.76
C CYS A 55 -7.05 -3.26 19.90
N SER A 56 -6.03 -3.19 20.74
CA SER A 56 -5.21 -1.98 20.95
C SER A 56 -4.05 -1.88 19.96
N LYS A 57 -3.68 -2.98 19.31
CA LYS A 57 -2.57 -3.02 18.35
C LYS A 57 -3.10 -2.76 16.95
N TYR A 58 -3.08 -1.50 16.52
CA TYR A 58 -3.24 -1.16 15.11
C TYR A 58 -2.02 -1.67 14.33
N LEU A 59 -2.05 -2.96 13.94
CA LEU A 59 -1.06 -3.52 13.04
C LEU A 59 -1.01 -2.68 11.75
N ASN A 60 0.20 -2.27 11.39
CA ASN A 60 0.47 -1.69 10.09
C ASN A 60 0.24 -2.77 9.04
N CYS A 61 -0.93 -2.76 8.41
CA CYS A 61 -1.23 -3.67 7.30
C CYS A 61 -0.22 -3.40 6.17
N ASN A 62 0.57 -4.42 5.83
CA ASN A 62 1.62 -4.27 4.83
C ASN A 62 1.07 -3.91 3.44
N VAL A 63 -0.09 -4.47 3.08
CA VAL A 63 -0.80 -4.15 1.84
C VAL A 63 -1.13 -2.65 1.79
N CYS A 64 -1.73 -2.12 2.86
CA CYS A 64 -2.01 -0.69 2.96
C CYS A 64 -0.75 0.17 2.90
N LYS A 65 0.34 -0.29 3.51
CA LYS A 65 1.62 0.43 3.51
C LYS A 65 2.20 0.56 2.10
N GLN A 66 2.21 -0.52 1.31
CA GLN A 66 2.70 -0.52 -0.06
C GLN A 66 1.86 0.34 -1.01
N VAL A 67 0.55 0.39 -0.80
CA VAL A 67 -0.34 1.25 -1.62
C VAL A 67 -0.13 2.72 -1.24
N LYS A 68 -0.06 3.04 0.05
CA LYS A 68 0.14 4.42 0.52
C LYS A 68 1.52 4.98 0.18
N SER A 69 2.56 4.16 0.08
CA SER A 69 3.91 4.62 -0.31
C SER A 69 4.00 5.14 -1.74
N LYS A 70 3.03 4.82 -2.62
CA LYS A 70 2.97 5.36 -3.98
C LYS A 70 2.46 6.80 -4.05
N VAL A 71 1.88 7.31 -2.95
CA VAL A 71 1.21 8.62 -2.92
C VAL A 71 2.13 9.72 -2.42
N ILE A 72 3.30 9.39 -1.87
CA ILE A 72 4.28 10.42 -1.48
C ILE A 72 4.75 11.08 -2.78
N PRO A 73 4.40 12.35 -3.04
CA PRO A 73 4.93 13.05 -4.19
C PRO A 73 6.44 13.05 -4.02
N ALA A 74 7.18 12.65 -5.06
CA ALA A 74 8.61 12.88 -5.04
C ALA A 74 8.82 14.36 -4.72
N ASN A 75 9.51 14.67 -3.62
CA ASN A 75 9.94 16.03 -3.33
C ASN A 75 10.68 16.48 -4.58
N ARG A 76 10.06 17.36 -5.38
CA ARG A 76 10.73 17.95 -6.53
C ARG A 76 11.90 18.71 -5.93
N LEU A 77 13.10 18.15 -6.07
CA LEU A 77 14.32 18.89 -5.78
C LEU A 77 14.19 20.19 -6.57
N ASN A 78 14.41 21.34 -5.90
CA ASN A 78 14.39 22.63 -6.56
C ASN A 78 15.16 22.50 -7.87
N GLY A 79 14.47 22.71 -8.99
CA GLY A 79 15.00 22.42 -10.32
C GLY A 79 16.36 23.07 -10.51
N LEU A 80 17.23 22.42 -11.29
CA LEU A 80 18.54 22.94 -11.63
C LEU A 80 18.40 24.35 -12.22
N LYS A 81 18.95 25.37 -11.56
CA LYS A 81 18.91 26.77 -12.00
C LYS A 81 20.25 27.15 -12.61
N ASN A 82 20.23 27.71 -13.81
CA ASN A 82 21.38 28.41 -14.37
C ASN A 82 21.36 29.89 -13.96
N ARG A 83 22.54 30.46 -13.78
CA ARG A 83 22.82 31.87 -13.55
C ARG A 83 23.21 32.58 -14.85
N GLU A 84 23.79 31.86 -15.80
CA GLU A 84 24.26 32.42 -17.07
C GLU A 84 23.70 31.66 -18.30
N PRO A 85 23.64 32.31 -19.48
CA PRO A 85 23.31 31.62 -20.73
C PRO A 85 24.30 30.48 -21.01
N LEU A 86 23.79 29.35 -21.52
CA LEU A 86 24.57 28.16 -21.90
C LEU A 86 25.31 27.42 -20.76
N GLU A 87 25.13 27.82 -19.50
CA GLU A 87 25.74 27.15 -18.35
C GLU A 87 25.31 25.68 -18.21
N ILE A 88 24.09 25.36 -18.67
CA ILE A 88 23.54 24.01 -18.63
C ILE A 88 22.90 23.68 -19.99
N VAL A 89 23.27 22.53 -20.54
CA VAL A 89 22.67 21.96 -21.76
C VAL A 89 22.12 20.58 -21.44
N PHE A 90 20.82 20.38 -21.67
CA PHE A 90 20.19 19.06 -21.59
C PHE A 90 20.16 18.44 -22.98
N ALA A 91 20.93 17.36 -23.16
CA ALA A 91 20.80 16.50 -24.33
C ALA A 91 19.99 15.27 -23.93
N ASN A 92 18.97 14.95 -24.71
CA ASN A 92 18.21 13.72 -24.55
C ASN A 92 18.16 12.98 -25.90
N LEU A 93 18.31 11.66 -25.84
CA LEU A 93 18.11 10.83 -27.02
C LEU A 93 16.61 10.67 -27.24
N ILE A 94 16.16 11.09 -28.42
CA ILE A 94 14.81 10.78 -28.88
C ILE A 94 14.82 9.31 -29.29
N GLY A 95 13.79 8.56 -28.88
CA GLY A 95 13.69 7.11 -29.08
C GLY A 95 13.71 6.70 -30.55
N SER A 96 13.55 5.40 -30.82
CA SER A 96 13.67 4.79 -32.15
C SER A 96 12.96 5.61 -33.23
N MET A 97 13.74 6.27 -34.08
CA MET A 97 13.22 7.02 -35.22
C MET A 97 13.19 6.13 -36.45
N LYS A 98 12.19 6.35 -37.33
CA LYS A 98 12.19 5.72 -38.64
C LYS A 98 13.40 6.25 -39.43
N PRO A 99 14.19 5.39 -40.11
CA PRO A 99 15.29 5.85 -40.93
C PRO A 99 14.74 6.70 -42.08
N SER A 100 15.24 7.92 -42.23
CA SER A 100 14.99 8.74 -43.42
C SER A 100 15.97 8.32 -44.52
N LEU A 101 15.45 7.84 -45.64
CA LEU A 101 16.22 7.76 -46.88
C LEU A 101 16.32 9.20 -47.42
N GLY A 102 17.55 9.71 -47.47
CA GLY A 102 17.86 11.06 -47.94
C GLY A 102 17.57 11.28 -49.41
#